data_AF-A0AAV9WS49-F1
#
_entry.id   AF-A0AAV9WS49-F1
#
_cell.length_a   1.000
_cell.length_b   1.000
_cell.length_c   1.000
_cell.angle_alpha   90.00
_cell.angle_beta   90.00
_cell.angle_gamma   90.00
#
_symmetry.space_group_name_H-M   'P 1'
#
loop_
_entity.id
_entity.type
_entity.pdbx_description
1 polymer ?
#
loop_
_entity_poly.entity_id
_entity_poly.type
_entity_poly.pdbx_seq_one_letter_code
_entity_poly.pdbx_strand_id
1 'polypeptide(L)'
;MFINMLSCDESAITYVQSYDDWISKTKNCKDLKEFNFTNLDEYLNERLVTTGSEACIMMILYCYNITLSDDQIHYFQPLAQIAHKLGDLVNDIVSAEKEWITHITHGAPGTPITAIFLIMRWSNVSFGEAKEIVKRKCLELEQSFLSLSQQYLEGFGGLEETKKEAERYVSALQLLISGNLLWHIN
;
A
#
# COMPACT_ATOMS: atom_id res chain seq x y z
N MET A 1 1.31 11.05 -20.43
CA MET A 1 0.64 11.37 -19.14
C MET A 1 1.42 12.43 -18.38
N PHE A 2 2.64 12.16 -17.88
CA PHE A 2 3.40 13.13 -17.08
C PHE A 2 3.74 14.45 -17.81
N ILE A 3 4.10 14.40 -19.10
CA ILE A 3 4.31 15.60 -19.92
C ILE A 3 3.06 16.49 -19.93
N ASN A 4 1.87 15.89 -20.07
CA ASN A 4 0.62 16.64 -20.07
C ASN A 4 0.30 17.20 -18.68
N MET A 5 0.53 16.41 -17.61
CA MET A 5 0.38 16.91 -16.23
C MET A 5 1.23 18.15 -15.98
N LEU A 6 2.53 18.07 -16.27
CA LEU A 6 3.46 19.19 -16.05
C LEU A 6 3.16 20.40 -16.94
N SER A 7 2.59 20.18 -18.12
CA SER A 7 2.15 21.29 -18.99
C SER A 7 0.90 22.01 -18.46
N CYS A 8 0.09 21.32 -17.64
CA CYS A 8 -1.13 21.88 -17.06
C CYS A 8 -0.89 22.46 -15.66
N ASP A 9 0.04 21.87 -14.91
CA ASP A 9 0.27 22.17 -13.50
C ASP A 9 1.70 21.79 -13.09
N GLU A 10 2.53 22.79 -12.83
CA GLU A 10 3.93 22.59 -12.42
C GLU A 10 4.06 21.94 -11.04
N SER A 11 3.05 22.06 -10.16
CA SER A 11 3.08 21.44 -8.84
C SER A 11 3.05 19.91 -8.89
N ALA A 12 2.68 19.33 -10.04
CA ALA A 12 2.76 17.90 -10.30
C ALA A 12 4.19 17.34 -10.26
N ILE A 13 5.22 18.20 -10.30
CA ILE A 13 6.63 17.78 -10.33
C ILE A 13 7.02 16.86 -9.18
N THR A 14 6.50 17.10 -7.97
CA THR A 14 6.81 16.27 -6.78
C THR A 14 6.31 14.85 -6.96
N TYR A 15 5.10 14.67 -7.52
CA TYR A 15 4.59 13.34 -7.86
C TYR A 15 5.39 12.68 -8.98
N VAL A 16 5.74 13.42 -10.04
CA VAL A 16 6.54 12.88 -11.16
C VAL A 16 7.91 12.40 -10.67
N GLN A 17 8.57 13.15 -9.79
CA GLN A 17 9.84 12.77 -9.16
C GLN A 17 9.68 11.50 -8.31
N SER A 18 8.65 11.45 -7.45
CA SER A 18 8.39 10.26 -6.63
C SER A 18 8.10 9.00 -7.46
N TYR A 19 7.43 9.15 -8.59
CA TYR A 19 7.19 8.05 -9.53
C TYR A 19 8.50 7.56 -10.18
N ASP A 20 9.39 8.46 -10.60
CA ASP A 20 10.70 8.11 -11.15
C ASP A 20 11.60 7.44 -10.10
N ASP A 21 11.59 7.95 -8.87
CA ASP A 21 12.30 7.36 -7.73
C ASP A 21 11.82 5.94 -7.45
N TRP A 22 10.51 5.70 -7.47
CA TRP A 22 9.96 4.34 -7.32
C TRP A 22 10.41 3.40 -8.44
N ILE A 23 10.38 3.83 -9.71
CA ILE A 23 10.89 3.04 -10.83
C ILE A 23 12.38 2.72 -10.65
N SER A 24 13.16 3.70 -10.21
CA SER A 24 14.60 3.53 -9.99
C SER A 24 14.88 2.60 -8.81
N LYS A 25 14.12 2.71 -7.72
CA LYS A 25 14.20 1.81 -6.56
C LYS A 25 13.82 0.38 -6.94
N THR A 26 12.73 0.17 -7.68
CA THR A 26 12.26 -1.17 -8.08
C THR A 26 13.20 -1.89 -9.04
N LYS A 27 13.93 -1.15 -9.89
CA LYS A 27 14.98 -1.74 -10.74
C LYS A 27 16.19 -2.25 -9.95
N ASN A 28 16.45 -1.66 -8.78
CA ASN A 28 17.63 -1.94 -7.97
C ASN A 28 17.30 -2.71 -6.68
N CYS A 29 16.03 -2.96 -6.39
CA CYS A 29 15.63 -3.80 -5.26
C CYS A 29 15.74 -5.28 -5.65
N LYS A 30 15.94 -6.13 -4.63
CA LYS A 30 15.88 -7.58 -4.82
C LYS A 30 14.46 -7.98 -5.22
N ASP A 31 14.34 -8.99 -6.08
CA ASP A 31 13.02 -9.60 -6.33
C ASP A 31 12.51 -10.18 -5.00
N LEU A 32 11.20 -10.06 -4.71
CA LEU A 32 10.59 -10.65 -3.52
C LEU A 32 10.89 -12.17 -3.40
N LYS A 33 11.16 -12.85 -4.52
CA LYS A 33 11.60 -14.27 -4.56
C LYS A 33 12.96 -14.53 -3.94
N GLU A 34 13.81 -13.51 -3.80
CA GLU A 34 15.14 -13.63 -3.20
C GLU A 34 15.10 -13.58 -1.66
N PHE A 35 13.95 -13.25 -1.08
CA PHE A 35 13.77 -13.16 0.37
C PHE A 35 13.24 -14.47 0.95
N ASN A 36 13.76 -14.83 2.12
CA ASN A 36 13.24 -15.93 2.93
C ASN A 36 12.37 -15.36 4.04
N PHE A 37 11.18 -14.88 3.68
CA PHE A 37 10.22 -14.36 4.64
C PHE A 37 9.81 -15.42 5.67
N THR A 38 9.78 -15.05 6.94
CA THR A 38 9.38 -15.93 8.05
C THR A 38 8.01 -15.60 8.60
N ASN A 39 7.50 -14.41 8.30
CA ASN A 39 6.19 -13.93 8.74
C ASN A 39 5.63 -12.89 7.76
N LEU A 40 4.35 -12.59 7.94
CA LEU A 40 3.61 -11.72 7.04
C LEU A 40 4.05 -10.25 7.12
N ASP A 41 4.50 -9.77 8.28
CA ASP A 41 4.89 -8.38 8.44
C ASP A 41 6.22 -8.09 7.72
N GLU A 42 7.18 -9.03 7.73
CA GLU A 42 8.40 -8.96 6.90
C GLU A 42 8.06 -8.86 5.41
N TYR A 43 7.17 -9.75 4.93
CA TYR A 43 6.71 -9.74 3.55
C TYR A 43 6.07 -8.41 3.16
N LEU A 44 5.17 -7.91 4.00
CA LEU A 44 4.44 -6.66 3.75
C LEU A 44 5.37 -5.44 3.75
N ASN A 45 6.40 -5.42 4.59
CA ASN A 45 7.36 -4.31 4.63
C ASN A 45 8.19 -4.23 3.33
N GLU A 46 8.66 -5.37 2.81
CA GLU A 46 9.36 -5.39 1.52
C GLU A 46 8.41 -5.07 0.36
N ARG A 47 7.16 -5.53 0.44
CA ARG A 47 6.17 -5.26 -0.61
C ARG A 47 5.82 -3.79 -0.76
N LEU A 48 5.79 -3.02 0.32
CA LEU A 48 5.57 -1.56 0.24
C LEU A 48 6.55 -0.87 -0.72
N VAL A 49 7.81 -1.34 -0.75
CA VAL A 49 8.84 -0.81 -1.64
C VAL A 49 8.53 -1.15 -3.10
N THR A 50 8.05 -2.37 -3.37
CA THR A 50 7.84 -2.86 -4.73
C THR A 50 6.53 -2.37 -5.34
N THR A 51 5.51 -2.04 -4.54
CA THR A 51 4.18 -1.62 -5.02
C THR A 51 3.99 -0.13 -5.23
N GLY A 52 5.02 0.68 -4.94
CA GLY A 52 5.00 2.11 -5.25
C GLY A 52 4.14 2.92 -4.30
N SER A 53 4.12 2.52 -3.02
CA SER A 53 3.37 3.21 -1.98
C SER A 53 3.69 4.70 -1.90
N GLU A 54 4.98 5.06 -2.02
CA GLU A 54 5.44 6.46 -1.96
C GLU A 54 4.89 7.30 -3.13
N ALA A 55 4.93 6.76 -4.34
CA ALA A 55 4.36 7.43 -5.52
C ALA A 55 2.83 7.60 -5.39
N CYS A 56 2.14 6.62 -4.79
CA CYS A 56 0.70 6.73 -4.52
C CYS A 56 0.37 7.82 -3.49
N ILE A 57 1.16 7.96 -2.42
CA ILE A 57 0.98 9.04 -1.44
C ILE A 57 1.15 10.40 -2.12
N MET A 58 2.20 10.57 -2.92
CA MET A 58 2.44 11.84 -3.62
C MET A 58 1.33 12.16 -4.63
N MET A 59 0.75 11.14 -5.26
CA MET A 59 -0.44 11.29 -6.10
C MET A 59 -1.64 11.79 -5.30
N ILE A 60 -1.88 11.26 -4.09
CA ILE A 60 -2.95 11.74 -3.19
C ILE A 60 -2.74 13.21 -2.83
N LEU A 61 -1.53 13.60 -2.43
CA LEU A 61 -1.23 14.98 -2.07
C LEU A 61 -1.51 15.93 -3.23
N TYR A 62 -1.07 15.54 -4.43
CA TYR A 62 -1.31 16.28 -5.66
C TYR A 62 -2.82 16.38 -5.98
N CYS A 63 -3.52 15.25 -6.07
CA CYS A 63 -4.94 15.22 -6.49
C CYS A 63 -5.88 15.92 -5.51
N TYR A 64 -5.56 15.90 -4.21
CA TYR A 64 -6.36 16.56 -3.18
C TYR A 64 -5.86 17.97 -2.85
N ASN A 65 -4.78 18.44 -3.49
CA ASN A 65 -4.14 19.73 -3.19
C ASN A 65 -3.90 19.89 -1.68
N ILE A 66 -3.28 18.88 -1.07
CA ILE A 66 -2.92 18.88 0.35
C ILE A 66 -1.64 19.68 0.54
N THR A 67 -1.65 20.65 1.44
CA THR A 67 -0.52 21.59 1.65
C THR A 67 0.25 21.33 2.94
N LEU A 68 0.12 20.14 3.52
CA LEU A 68 0.90 19.73 4.68
C LEU A 68 2.39 19.66 4.32
N SER A 69 3.26 20.05 5.25
CA SER A 69 4.71 19.92 5.08
C SER A 69 5.15 18.46 5.09
N ASP A 70 6.36 18.18 4.60
CA ASP A 70 6.93 16.83 4.61
C ASP A 70 6.96 16.22 6.02
N ASP A 71 7.31 17.00 7.05
CA ASP A 71 7.30 16.56 8.45
C ASP A 71 5.88 16.20 8.93
N GLN A 72 4.88 16.97 8.49
CA GLN A 72 3.47 16.71 8.81
C GLN A 72 2.96 15.47 8.08
N ILE A 73 3.35 15.26 6.83
CA ILE A 73 3.04 14.02 6.10
C ILE A 73 3.74 12.82 6.74
N HIS A 74 4.99 12.99 7.16
CA HIS A 74 5.77 11.96 7.83
C HIS A 74 5.15 11.55 9.17
N TYR A 75 4.55 12.49 9.90
CA TYR A 75 3.79 12.18 11.11
C TYR A 75 2.68 11.14 10.86
N PHE A 76 2.02 11.19 9.70
CA PHE A 76 0.98 10.24 9.31
C PHE A 76 1.50 9.01 8.53
N GLN A 77 2.81 8.85 8.38
CA GLN A 77 3.40 7.74 7.63
C GLN A 77 2.93 6.35 8.09
N PRO A 78 2.78 6.07 9.40
CA PRO A 78 2.20 4.80 9.87
C PRO A 78 0.79 4.51 9.33
N LEU A 79 -0.08 5.53 9.20
CA LEU A 79 -1.41 5.35 8.60
C LEU A 79 -1.32 5.02 7.12
N ALA A 80 -0.46 5.72 6.38
CA ALA A 80 -0.25 5.47 4.97
C ALA A 80 0.29 4.05 4.73
N GLN A 81 1.22 3.57 5.56
CA GLN A 81 1.70 2.20 5.51
C GLN A 81 0.58 1.18 5.75
N ILE A 82 -0.30 1.41 6.74
CA ILE A 82 -1.44 0.51 6.97
C ILE A 82 -2.37 0.48 5.76
N ALA A 83 -2.69 1.66 5.18
CA ALA A 83 -3.54 1.76 4.00
C ALA A 83 -2.96 0.98 2.80
N HIS A 84 -1.65 1.07 2.58
CA HIS A 84 -0.98 0.32 1.51
C HIS A 84 -0.91 -1.18 1.78
N LYS A 85 -0.56 -1.59 3.01
CA LYS A 85 -0.55 -3.01 3.40
C LYS A 85 -1.92 -3.66 3.22
N LEU A 86 -3.00 -2.94 3.55
CA LEU A 86 -4.36 -3.36 3.26
C LEU A 86 -4.58 -3.57 1.77
N GLY A 87 -4.18 -2.59 0.95
CA GLY A 87 -4.30 -2.68 -0.49
C GLY A 87 -3.56 -3.87 -1.09
N ASP A 88 -2.35 -4.13 -0.61
CA ASP A 88 -1.51 -5.26 -0.99
C ASP A 88 -2.13 -6.62 -0.63
N LEU A 89 -2.69 -6.75 0.58
CA LEU A 89 -3.35 -7.99 1.00
C LEU A 89 -4.64 -8.24 0.22
N VAL A 90 -5.43 -7.21 -0.06
CA VAL A 90 -6.61 -7.31 -0.93
C VAL A 90 -6.19 -7.77 -2.32
N ASN A 91 -5.14 -7.16 -2.87
CA ASN A 91 -4.57 -7.54 -4.16
C ASN A 91 -4.20 -9.03 -4.17
N ASP A 92 -3.47 -9.52 -3.15
CA ASP A 92 -3.12 -10.93 -3.02
C ASP A 92 -4.31 -11.87 -2.97
N ILE A 93 -5.35 -11.51 -2.23
CA ILE A 93 -6.54 -12.36 -2.10
C ILE A 93 -7.17 -12.56 -3.48
N VAL A 94 -7.30 -11.49 -4.27
CA VAL A 94 -7.98 -11.53 -5.57
C VAL A 94 -7.08 -12.04 -6.69
N SER A 95 -5.78 -11.75 -6.65
CA SER A 95 -4.83 -12.12 -7.69
C SER A 95 -4.30 -13.54 -7.55
N ALA A 96 -4.36 -14.16 -6.37
CA ALA A 96 -3.64 -15.41 -6.07
C ALA A 96 -3.92 -16.55 -7.06
N GLU A 97 -5.15 -16.72 -7.55
CA GLU A 97 -5.48 -17.77 -8.52
C GLU A 97 -4.85 -17.48 -9.88
N LYS A 98 -4.93 -16.22 -10.35
CA LYS A 98 -4.29 -15.77 -11.59
C LYS A 98 -2.77 -15.90 -11.49
N GLU A 99 -2.19 -15.56 -10.35
CA GLU A 99 -0.76 -15.67 -10.11
C GLU A 99 -0.30 -17.12 -10.07
N TRP A 100 -1.10 -18.02 -9.48
CA TRP A 100 -0.84 -19.45 -9.55
C TRP A 100 -0.85 -19.96 -10.98
N ILE A 101 -1.90 -19.64 -11.75
CA ILE A 101 -1.99 -20.02 -13.17
C ILE A 101 -0.78 -19.51 -13.94
N THR A 102 -0.41 -18.24 -13.74
CA THR A 102 0.75 -17.64 -14.39
C THR A 102 2.04 -18.34 -13.99
N HIS A 103 2.21 -18.68 -12.71
CA HIS A 103 3.40 -19.36 -12.21
C HIS A 103 3.58 -20.75 -12.83
N ILE A 104 2.51 -21.55 -12.89
CA ILE A 104 2.55 -22.88 -13.50
C ILE A 104 2.75 -22.82 -15.02
N THR A 105 2.11 -21.87 -15.72
CA THR A 105 2.23 -21.77 -17.20
C THR A 105 3.63 -21.37 -17.64
N HIS A 106 4.35 -20.60 -16.81
CA HIS A 106 5.73 -20.20 -17.08
C HIS A 106 6.76 -21.22 -16.59
N GLY A 107 6.34 -22.34 -16.00
CA GLY A 107 7.26 -23.34 -15.43
C GLY A 107 8.15 -22.79 -14.33
N ALA A 108 7.67 -21.77 -13.60
CA ALA A 108 8.44 -21.17 -12.52
C ALA A 108 8.60 -22.17 -11.36
N PRO A 109 9.77 -22.21 -10.70
CA PRO A 109 9.98 -23.11 -9.57
C PRO A 109 9.27 -22.62 -8.30
N GLY A 110 8.81 -23.57 -7.48
CA GLY A 110 8.27 -23.30 -6.15
C GLY A 110 6.80 -22.89 -6.16
N THR A 111 6.48 -21.81 -5.43
CA THR A 111 5.15 -21.21 -5.37
C THR A 111 5.27 -19.70 -5.60
N PRO A 112 4.19 -19.02 -6.05
CA PRO A 112 4.17 -17.57 -6.11
C PRO A 112 4.49 -16.92 -4.75
N ILE A 113 5.03 -15.70 -4.77
CA ILE A 113 5.39 -14.93 -3.57
C ILE A 113 4.26 -13.95 -3.27
N THR A 114 3.17 -14.49 -2.73
CA THR A 114 2.02 -13.73 -2.19
C THR A 114 1.74 -14.14 -0.76
N ALA A 115 1.05 -13.29 0.00
CA ALA A 115 0.60 -13.59 1.35
C ALA A 115 -0.10 -14.94 1.43
N ILE A 116 -0.93 -15.28 0.44
CA ILE A 116 -1.68 -16.54 0.40
C ILE A 116 -0.73 -17.74 0.38
N PHE A 117 0.19 -17.81 -0.57
CA PHE A 117 1.10 -18.95 -0.70
C PHE A 117 2.17 -18.99 0.39
N LEU A 118 2.58 -17.83 0.91
CA LEU A 118 3.46 -17.75 2.07
C LEU A 118 2.79 -18.32 3.32
N ILE A 119 1.52 -17.96 3.60
CA ILE A 119 0.77 -18.51 4.74
C ILE A 119 0.54 -20.02 4.59
N MET A 120 0.18 -20.49 3.39
CA MET A 120 0.09 -21.94 3.14
C MET A 120 1.38 -22.66 3.52
N ARG A 121 2.54 -22.09 3.16
CA ARG A 121 3.85 -22.65 3.46
C ARG A 121 4.19 -22.61 4.95
N TRP A 122 3.97 -21.48 5.61
CA TRP A 122 4.35 -21.31 7.02
C TRP A 122 3.43 -22.07 7.98
N SER A 123 2.14 -22.13 7.68
CA SER A 123 1.12 -22.70 8.58
C SER A 123 0.62 -24.09 8.16
N ASN A 124 1.08 -24.61 7.01
CA ASN A 124 0.65 -25.89 6.44
C ASN A 124 -0.88 -26.01 6.34
N VAL A 125 -1.50 -24.98 5.76
CA VAL A 125 -2.95 -24.86 5.59
C VAL A 125 -3.34 -24.90 4.12
N SER A 126 -4.60 -25.20 3.84
CA SER A 126 -5.17 -25.14 2.50
C SER A 126 -5.23 -23.70 1.97
N PHE A 127 -5.42 -23.57 0.65
CA PHE A 127 -5.59 -22.28 0.00
C PHE A 127 -6.80 -21.49 0.54
N GLY A 128 -7.91 -22.17 0.82
CA GLY A 128 -9.11 -21.56 1.41
C GLY A 128 -8.85 -21.05 2.83
N GLU A 129 -8.19 -21.85 3.67
CA GLU A 129 -7.80 -21.45 5.02
C GLU A 129 -6.81 -20.27 5.01
N ALA A 130 -5.84 -20.27 4.09
CA ALA A 130 -4.91 -19.16 3.93
C ALA A 130 -5.63 -17.86 3.53
N LYS A 131 -6.61 -17.93 2.60
CA LYS A 131 -7.47 -16.77 2.26
C LYS A 131 -8.18 -16.22 3.49
N GLU A 132 -8.74 -17.08 4.34
CA GLU A 132 -9.42 -16.63 5.58
C GLU A 132 -8.45 -16.03 6.61
N ILE A 133 -7.22 -16.53 6.70
CA ILE A 133 -6.18 -15.94 7.55
C ILE A 133 -5.82 -14.53 7.05
N VAL A 134 -5.61 -14.35 5.74
CA VAL A 134 -5.29 -13.03 5.17
C VAL A 134 -6.44 -12.05 5.35
N LYS A 135 -7.70 -12.48 5.14
CA LYS A 135 -8.87 -11.64 5.40
C LYS A 135 -8.94 -11.18 6.85
N ARG A 136 -8.62 -12.05 7.82
CA ARG A 136 -8.57 -11.67 9.24
C ARG A 136 -7.50 -10.60 9.49
N LYS A 137 -6.31 -10.74 8.89
CA LYS A 137 -5.27 -9.70 8.96
C LYS A 137 -5.74 -8.38 8.34
N CYS A 138 -6.51 -8.41 7.26
CA CYS A 138 -7.11 -7.18 6.70
C CYS A 138 -8.02 -6.51 7.74
N LEU A 139 -8.92 -7.25 8.38
CA LEU A 139 -9.78 -6.70 9.43
C LEU A 139 -8.99 -6.12 10.61
N GLU A 140 -7.90 -6.78 11.03
CA GLU A 140 -7.00 -6.28 12.07
C GLU A 140 -6.33 -4.95 11.67
N LEU A 141 -5.87 -4.84 10.42
CA LEU A 141 -5.27 -3.63 9.88
C LEU A 141 -6.29 -2.50 9.71
N GLU A 142 -7.52 -2.79 9.28
CA GLU A 142 -8.62 -1.82 9.21
C GLU A 142 -8.93 -1.23 10.59
N GLN A 143 -9.07 -2.08 11.61
CA GLN A 143 -9.29 -1.62 12.98
C GLN A 143 -8.11 -0.79 13.52
N SER A 144 -6.89 -1.22 13.21
CA SER A 144 -5.67 -0.48 13.55
C SER A 144 -5.66 0.89 12.88
N PHE A 145 -6.04 0.97 11.60
CA PHE A 145 -6.13 2.22 10.86
C PHE A 145 -7.12 3.19 11.52
N LEU A 146 -8.32 2.72 11.86
CA LEU A 146 -9.36 3.55 12.48
C LEU A 146 -8.91 4.09 13.85
N SER A 147 -8.40 3.21 14.72
CA SER A 147 -7.92 3.60 16.05
C SER A 147 -6.74 4.57 15.96
N LEU A 148 -5.78 4.31 15.08
CA LEU A 148 -4.59 5.13 14.94
C LEU A 148 -4.91 6.48 14.29
N SER A 149 -5.88 6.51 13.36
CA SER A 149 -6.35 7.75 12.72
C SER A 149 -6.92 8.71 13.76
N GLN A 150 -7.78 8.20 14.66
CA GLN A 150 -8.32 9.00 15.75
C GLN A 150 -7.19 9.54 16.65
N GLN A 151 -6.29 8.65 17.09
CA GLN A 151 -5.16 9.05 17.95
C GLN A 151 -4.29 10.13 17.30
N TYR A 152 -4.00 10.00 16.01
CA TYR A 152 -3.09 10.90 15.31
C TYR A 152 -3.75 12.25 15.07
N LEU A 153 -5.03 12.28 14.69
CA LEU A 153 -5.77 13.54 14.52
C LEU A 153 -5.94 14.29 15.85
N GLU A 154 -6.23 13.59 16.94
CA GLU A 154 -6.31 14.19 18.29
C GLU A 154 -4.95 14.73 18.76
N GLY A 155 -3.87 14.02 18.45
CA GLY A 155 -2.50 14.40 18.80
C GLY A 155 -1.85 15.43 17.87
N PHE A 156 -2.49 15.75 16.74
CA PHE A 156 -1.91 16.64 15.74
C PHE A 156 -1.98 18.11 16.17
N GLY A 157 -0.81 18.71 16.38
CA GLY A 157 -0.68 20.13 16.70
C GLY A 157 -0.80 21.03 15.47
N GLY A 158 -1.08 22.31 15.70
CA GLY A 158 -1.14 23.33 14.63
C GLY A 158 -2.34 24.25 14.73
N LEU A 159 -2.43 25.16 13.76
CA LEU A 159 -3.60 26.01 13.56
C LEU A 159 -4.79 25.18 13.07
N GLU A 160 -5.99 25.71 13.22
CA GLU A 160 -7.24 25.05 12.83
C GLU A 160 -7.25 24.64 11.35
N GLU A 161 -6.69 25.48 10.47
CA GLU A 161 -6.56 25.20 9.04
C GLU A 161 -5.67 23.98 8.78
N THR A 162 -4.54 23.86 9.50
CA THR A 162 -3.63 22.73 9.37
C THR A 162 -4.28 21.43 9.85
N LYS A 163 -5.10 21.49 10.91
CA LYS A 163 -5.85 20.33 11.39
C LYS A 163 -6.88 19.84 10.38
N LYS A 164 -7.59 20.75 9.71
CA LYS A 164 -8.51 20.41 8.62
C LYS A 164 -7.78 19.78 7.44
N GLU A 165 -6.58 20.25 7.09
CA GLU A 165 -5.76 19.60 6.06
C GLU A 165 -5.34 18.18 6.46
N ALA A 166 -4.98 17.96 7.73
CA ALA A 166 -4.71 16.63 8.27
C ALA A 166 -5.92 15.69 8.20
N GLU A 167 -7.11 16.17 8.57
CA GLU A 167 -8.37 15.40 8.44
C GLU A 167 -8.66 15.03 6.98
N ARG A 168 -8.44 15.96 6.04
CA ARG A 168 -8.58 15.71 4.60
C ARG A 168 -7.59 14.65 4.12
N TYR A 169 -6.34 14.72 4.55
CA TYR A 169 -5.31 13.73 4.21
C TYR A 169 -5.67 12.34 4.72
N VAL A 170 -6.06 12.20 6.00
CA VAL A 170 -6.49 10.92 6.59
C VAL A 170 -7.73 10.38 5.87
N SER A 171 -8.69 11.24 5.53
CA SER A 171 -9.86 10.85 4.74
C SER A 171 -9.49 10.35 3.34
N ALA A 172 -8.50 10.96 2.69
CA ALA A 172 -8.01 10.49 1.39
C ALA A 172 -7.37 9.10 1.50
N LEU A 173 -6.66 8.79 2.59
CA LEU A 173 -6.15 7.44 2.84
C LEU A 173 -7.29 6.41 3.06
N GLN A 174 -8.38 6.79 3.71
CA GLN A 174 -9.57 5.92 3.84
C GLN A 174 -10.22 5.65 2.47
N LEU A 175 -10.27 6.66 1.61
CA LEU A 175 -10.75 6.52 0.23
C LEU A 175 -9.83 5.65 -0.61
N LEU A 176 -8.51 5.70 -0.38
CA LEU A 176 -7.56 4.76 -1.00
C LEU A 176 -7.89 3.31 -0.64
N ILE A 177 -8.11 3.02 0.65
CA ILE A 177 -8.44 1.66 1.12
C ILE A 177 -9.73 1.16 0.47
N SER A 178 -10.81 1.94 0.61
CA SER A 178 -12.13 1.56 0.10
C SER A 178 -12.17 1.50 -1.43
N GLY A 179 -11.51 2.43 -2.11
CA GLY A 179 -11.37 2.44 -3.57
C GLY A 179 -10.61 1.23 -4.09
N ASN A 180 -9.50 0.85 -3.44
CA ASN A 180 -8.72 -0.33 -3.82
C ASN A 180 -9.53 -1.62 -3.61
N LEU A 181 -10.28 -1.71 -2.51
CA LEU A 181 -11.18 -2.84 -2.25
C LEU A 181 -12.24 -2.98 -3.34
N LEU A 182 -12.93 -1.88 -3.67
CA LEU A 182 -13.96 -1.88 -4.71
C LEU A 182 -13.41 -2.18 -6.10
N TRP A 183 -12.23 -1.66 -6.44
CA TRP A 183 -11.58 -1.94 -7.72
C TRP A 183 -11.27 -3.42 -7.90
N HIS A 184 -10.91 -4.11 -6.82
CA HIS A 184 -10.53 -5.52 -6.86
C HIS A 184 -11.69 -6.52 -6.82
N ILE A 185 -12.86 -6.10 -6.33
CA ILE A 185 -14.04 -6.98 -6.25
C ILE A 185 -14.89 -6.89 -7.54
N ASN A 186 -14.68 -5.86 -8.37
CA ASN A 186 -15.34 -5.70 -9.68
C ASN A 186 -14.50 -6.30 -10.82
#